data_AF-A0A497XBT2-F1
#
_entry.id   AF-A0A497XBT2-F1
#
_cell.length_a   1.000
_cell.length_b   1.000
_cell.length_c   1.000
_cell.angle_alpha   90.00
_cell.angle_beta   90.00
_cell.angle_gamma   90.00
#
_symmetry.space_group_name_H-M   'P 1'
#
loop_
_entity.id
_entity.type
_entity.pdbx_description
1 polymer ?
#
loop_
_entity_poly.entity_id
_entity_poly.type
_entity_poly.pdbx_seq_one_letter_code
_entity_poly.pdbx_strand_id
1 'polypeptide(L)'
;MGMFDWFKSIVQGDGKSAAAPVAPGDEKGAEVGGLNFKTAIDAHLKWKTRLETYINGTSTEDLKVEVVSRDDQCPLGKWIYDKGGEKYGFSETFFDMKAHHANFHRCAGSVLTAAQAGDKATATSLLHGGDYLKASERVKMLLARMFMIASDGKEAIDAHLMWKKRLQAYINGESKEDLKVEVVSRDDQCTLGHWINGIGGERFGHLPAFAVIKSRHAHFHRCAGEVLATAQKDNKAAALHMLEEGAYPDASDQVAAAIVDLFERQKAAG
;
A
#
# COMPACT_ATOMS: atom_id res chain seq x y z
N MET A 1 -8.96 -22.26 8.83
CA MET A 1 -9.33 -20.86 9.11
C MET A 1 -9.00 -20.02 7.88
N GLY A 2 -9.90 -19.13 7.47
CA GLY A 2 -9.68 -18.28 6.29
C GLY A 2 -8.69 -17.15 6.58
N MET A 3 -7.97 -16.69 5.56
CA MET A 3 -6.97 -15.61 5.67
C MET A 3 -7.55 -14.31 6.23
N PHE A 4 -8.81 -14.02 5.91
CA PHE A 4 -9.54 -12.85 6.40
C PHE A 4 -9.82 -12.91 7.91
N ASP A 5 -10.05 -14.11 8.45
CA ASP A 5 -10.28 -14.33 9.89
C ASP A 5 -9.00 -14.20 10.71
N TRP A 6 -7.89 -14.73 10.17
CA TRP A 6 -6.55 -14.52 10.74
C TRP A 6 -6.16 -13.03 10.75
N PHE A 7 -6.49 -12.30 9.68
CA PHE A 7 -6.22 -10.87 9.58
C PHE A 7 -7.03 -10.04 10.61
N LYS A 8 -8.32 -10.36 10.80
CA LYS A 8 -9.14 -9.73 11.84
C LYS A 8 -8.56 -9.93 13.24
N SER A 9 -8.02 -11.12 13.53
CA SER A 9 -7.36 -11.42 14.80
C SER A 9 -6.12 -10.54 15.06
N ILE A 10 -5.34 -10.23 14.02
CA ILE A 10 -4.15 -9.36 14.14
C ILE A 10 -4.55 -7.91 14.41
N VAL A 11 -5.58 -7.40 13.72
CA VAL A 11 -6.06 -6.02 13.90
C VAL A 11 -6.76 -5.85 15.26
N GLN A 12 -7.39 -6.90 15.79
CA GLN A 12 -8.09 -6.87 17.08
C GLN A 12 -7.19 -7.06 18.30
N GLY A 13 -5.90 -7.37 18.12
CA GLY A 13 -4.90 -7.37 19.20
C GLY A 13 -4.88 -8.60 20.10
N ASP A 14 -5.44 -9.74 19.66
CA ASP A 14 -5.37 -11.00 20.43
C ASP A 14 -3.97 -11.64 20.30
N GLY A 15 -3.04 -11.17 21.13
CA GLY A 15 -1.66 -11.65 21.25
C GLY A 15 -1.52 -13.06 21.82
N LYS A 16 -2.21 -14.06 21.27
CA LYS A 16 -1.91 -15.47 21.58
C LYS A 16 -0.80 -15.98 20.68
N SER A 17 0.40 -16.00 21.25
CA SER A 17 1.57 -16.75 20.80
C SER A 17 1.20 -18.22 20.52
N ALA A 18 1.57 -18.73 19.35
CA ALA A 18 1.62 -20.15 19.08
C ALA A 18 3.00 -20.50 18.53
N ALA A 19 3.82 -21.10 19.39
CA ALA A 19 5.10 -21.70 19.05
C ALA A 19 4.89 -23.10 18.44
N ALA A 20 5.40 -23.32 17.22
CA ALA A 20 5.91 -24.59 16.69
C ALA A 20 6.55 -24.33 15.30
N PRO A 21 7.59 -25.06 14.89
CA PRO A 21 8.16 -24.93 13.56
C PRO A 21 7.17 -25.53 12.55
N VAL A 22 6.70 -24.72 11.61
CA VAL A 22 5.81 -25.21 10.55
C VAL A 22 6.67 -25.82 9.46
N ALA A 23 6.44 -27.11 9.20
CA ALA A 23 7.07 -27.87 8.13
C ALA A 23 6.78 -27.25 6.74
N PRO A 24 7.70 -27.44 5.77
CA PRO A 24 7.57 -26.87 4.43
C PRO A 24 6.47 -27.61 3.66
N GLY A 25 5.29 -27.00 3.54
CA GLY A 25 4.17 -27.64 2.83
C GLY A 25 3.01 -26.72 2.46
N ASP A 26 2.65 -25.75 3.31
CA ASP A 26 1.41 -24.98 3.17
C ASP A 26 1.63 -23.48 2.82
N GLU A 27 2.68 -23.15 2.07
CA GLU A 27 3.10 -21.74 1.84
C GLU A 27 2.52 -21.06 0.58
N LYS A 28 1.86 -21.81 -0.32
CA LYS A 28 1.44 -21.29 -1.64
C LYS A 28 0.22 -20.34 -1.63
N GLY A 29 -0.53 -20.27 -0.54
CA GLY A 29 -1.80 -19.53 -0.51
C GLY A 29 -1.70 -18.00 -0.32
N ALA A 30 -0.52 -17.47 0.02
CA ALA A 30 -0.32 -16.04 0.35
C ALA A 30 0.79 -15.36 -0.46
N GLU A 31 1.34 -16.04 -1.47
CA GLU A 31 2.32 -15.46 -2.39
C GLU A 31 1.61 -14.60 -3.43
N VAL A 32 1.75 -13.29 -3.29
CA VAL A 32 1.12 -12.32 -4.18
C VAL A 32 2.19 -11.35 -4.63
N GLY A 33 2.35 -11.20 -5.96
CA GLY A 33 3.39 -10.33 -6.51
C GLY A 33 4.82 -10.72 -6.11
N GLY A 34 5.07 -11.99 -5.79
CA GLY A 34 6.40 -12.50 -5.42
C GLY A 34 6.78 -12.31 -3.94
N LEU A 35 5.84 -11.91 -3.08
CA LEU A 35 6.02 -11.88 -1.62
C LEU A 35 4.95 -12.72 -0.93
N ASN A 36 5.36 -13.53 0.04
CA ASN A 36 4.43 -14.13 1.00
C ASN A 36 4.16 -13.14 2.15
N PHE A 37 3.10 -12.35 2.03
CA PHE A 37 2.78 -11.28 2.98
C PHE A 37 2.53 -11.78 4.41
N LYS A 38 1.97 -12.98 4.56
CA LYS A 38 1.74 -13.61 5.87
C LYS A 38 3.07 -13.81 6.60
N THR A 39 4.03 -14.45 5.93
CA THR A 39 5.37 -14.68 6.52
C THR A 39 6.13 -13.38 6.79
N ALA A 40 5.94 -12.34 5.96
CA ALA A 40 6.52 -11.02 6.19
C ALA A 40 5.97 -10.38 7.48
N ILE A 41 4.66 -10.42 7.70
CA ILE A 41 4.02 -9.90 8.92
C ILE A 41 4.46 -10.71 10.15
N ASP A 42 4.46 -12.05 10.05
CA ASP A 42 4.88 -12.93 11.14
C ASP A 42 6.34 -12.68 11.55
N ALA A 43 7.23 -12.45 10.57
CA ALA A 43 8.64 -12.13 10.84
C ALA A 43 8.78 -10.81 11.62
N HIS A 44 8.00 -9.78 11.27
CA HIS A 44 8.04 -8.48 11.96
C HIS A 44 7.41 -8.51 13.35
N LEU A 45 6.38 -9.34 13.56
CA LEU A 45 5.84 -9.59 14.90
C LEU A 45 6.88 -10.29 15.81
N LYS A 46 7.60 -11.28 15.26
CA LYS A 46 8.62 -12.04 16.01
C LYS A 46 9.82 -11.20 16.43
N TRP A 47 10.14 -10.14 15.71
CA TRP A 47 11.29 -9.27 16.03
C TRP A 47 11.20 -8.66 17.43
N LYS A 48 10.01 -8.31 17.93
CA LYS A 48 9.85 -7.80 19.29
C LYS A 48 10.32 -8.83 20.32
N THR A 49 9.77 -10.04 20.28
CA THR A 49 10.16 -11.13 21.19
C THR A 49 11.64 -11.48 21.06
N ARG A 50 12.16 -11.47 19.83
CA ARG A 50 13.58 -11.73 19.55
C ARG A 50 14.49 -10.73 20.27
N LEU A 51 14.20 -9.43 20.14
CA LEU A 51 14.92 -8.37 20.84
C LEU A 51 14.73 -8.45 22.37
N GLU A 52 13.53 -8.79 22.86
CA GLU A 52 13.29 -9.01 24.30
C GLU A 52 14.16 -10.13 24.87
N THR A 53 14.24 -11.28 24.17
CA THR A 53 15.09 -12.40 24.61
C THR A 53 16.57 -12.05 24.56
N TYR A 54 17.00 -11.23 23.59
CA TYR A 54 18.37 -10.74 23.51
C TYR A 54 18.70 -9.80 24.69
N ILE A 55 17.83 -8.83 24.99
CA ILE A 55 17.97 -7.91 26.14
C ILE A 55 18.05 -8.70 27.46
N ASN A 56 17.24 -9.75 27.59
CA ASN A 56 17.22 -10.57 28.80
C ASN A 56 18.41 -11.53 28.91
N GLY A 57 19.23 -11.67 27.86
CA GLY A 57 20.36 -12.59 27.82
C GLY A 57 19.95 -14.06 27.69
N THR A 58 18.72 -14.31 27.21
CA THR A 58 18.19 -15.67 26.98
C THR A 58 18.25 -16.08 25.50
N SER A 59 18.61 -15.15 24.61
CA SER A 59 18.87 -15.45 23.20
C SER A 59 20.23 -16.12 23.03
N THR A 60 20.30 -17.08 22.11
CA THR A 60 21.55 -17.72 21.65
C THR A 60 22.05 -17.13 20.33
N GLU A 61 21.38 -16.10 19.82
CA GLU A 61 21.66 -15.54 18.50
C GLU A 61 22.81 -14.54 18.53
N ASP A 62 23.72 -14.64 17.56
CA ASP A 62 24.73 -13.61 17.30
C ASP A 62 24.15 -12.51 16.39
N LEU A 63 23.33 -11.64 16.96
CA LEU A 63 22.75 -10.51 16.22
C LEU A 63 23.80 -9.41 16.04
N LYS A 64 24.00 -8.96 14.80
CA LYS A 64 24.91 -7.86 14.49
C LYS A 64 24.14 -6.58 14.19
N VAL A 65 24.48 -5.47 14.86
CA VAL A 65 23.80 -4.18 14.70
C VAL A 65 23.78 -3.72 13.24
N GLU A 66 24.89 -3.86 12.53
CA GLU A 66 25.03 -3.48 11.13
C GLU A 66 24.17 -4.32 10.18
N VAL A 67 23.77 -5.53 10.59
CA VAL A 67 22.85 -6.38 9.83
C VAL A 67 21.41 -6.08 10.20
N VAL A 68 21.10 -5.96 11.50
CA VAL A 68 19.73 -5.68 11.98
C VAL A 68 19.24 -4.29 11.57
N SER A 69 20.15 -3.31 11.48
CA SER A 69 19.82 -1.94 11.08
C SER A 69 19.52 -1.79 9.58
N ARG A 70 19.84 -2.81 8.78
CA ARG A 70 19.62 -2.78 7.33
C ARG A 70 18.23 -3.29 6.99
N ASP A 71 17.54 -2.51 6.16
CA ASP A 71 16.20 -2.79 5.70
C ASP A 71 16.16 -3.54 4.36
N ASP A 72 17.31 -3.97 3.84
CA ASP A 72 17.43 -4.72 2.59
C ASP A 72 17.81 -6.20 2.79
N GLN A 73 18.03 -6.63 4.03
CA GLN A 73 18.50 -8.00 4.34
C GLN A 73 17.37 -9.00 4.59
N CYS A 74 16.21 -8.54 5.08
CA CYS A 74 15.08 -9.42 5.38
C CYS A 74 14.30 -9.78 4.09
N PRO A 75 13.43 -10.82 4.09
CA PRO A 75 12.66 -11.19 2.91
C PRO A 75 11.80 -10.05 2.34
N LEU A 76 11.19 -9.23 3.22
CA LEU A 76 10.45 -8.04 2.81
C LEU A 76 11.38 -6.99 2.18
N GLY A 77 12.53 -6.72 2.80
CA GLY A 77 13.53 -5.80 2.29
C GLY A 77 14.03 -6.19 0.91
N LYS A 78 14.43 -7.43 0.73
CA LYS A 78 14.84 -7.99 -0.57
C LYS A 78 13.74 -7.80 -1.61
N TRP A 79 12.49 -8.07 -1.26
CA TRP A 79 11.36 -7.82 -2.16
C TRP A 79 11.15 -6.34 -2.47
N ILE A 80 11.23 -5.44 -1.49
CA ILE A 80 11.11 -3.98 -1.66
C ILE A 80 12.17 -3.44 -2.64
N TYR A 81 13.41 -3.91 -2.55
CA TYR A 81 14.52 -3.45 -3.39
C TYR A 81 14.67 -4.23 -4.71
N ASP A 82 13.79 -5.18 -4.98
CA ASP A 82 13.74 -6.01 -6.19
C ASP A 82 12.33 -5.92 -6.81
N LYS A 83 11.67 -7.05 -7.08
CA LYS A 83 10.35 -7.17 -7.73
C LYS A 83 9.26 -6.28 -7.14
N GLY A 84 9.26 -6.06 -5.83
CA GLY A 84 8.30 -5.19 -5.17
C GLY A 84 8.46 -3.74 -5.58
N GLY A 85 9.70 -3.25 -5.64
CA GLY A 85 10.02 -1.90 -6.13
C GLY A 85 9.71 -1.74 -7.61
N GLU A 86 10.02 -2.73 -8.43
CA GLU A 86 9.69 -2.73 -9.86
C GLU A 86 8.18 -2.70 -10.11
N LYS A 87 7.43 -3.50 -9.35
CA LYS A 87 6.00 -3.73 -9.62
C LYS A 87 5.07 -2.76 -8.89
N TYR A 88 5.48 -2.24 -7.74
CA TYR A 88 4.62 -1.44 -6.86
C TYR A 88 5.26 -0.13 -6.43
N GLY A 89 6.44 0.23 -6.96
CA GLY A 89 7.15 1.48 -6.64
C GLY A 89 6.36 2.77 -6.91
N PHE A 90 5.26 2.69 -7.66
CA PHE A 90 4.34 3.79 -7.92
C PHE A 90 3.23 3.94 -6.87
N SER A 91 3.02 2.96 -5.99
CA SER A 91 1.99 3.00 -4.95
C SER A 91 2.46 3.85 -3.77
N GLU A 92 1.66 4.82 -3.34
CA GLU A 92 1.93 5.57 -2.10
C GLU A 92 2.02 4.63 -0.90
N THR A 93 1.20 3.56 -0.88
CA THR A 93 1.26 2.55 0.18
C THR A 93 2.60 1.82 0.18
N PHE A 94 3.16 1.52 -1.00
CA PHE A 94 4.48 0.92 -1.11
C PHE A 94 5.58 1.88 -0.65
N PHE A 95 5.50 3.17 -1.03
CA PHE A 95 6.48 4.18 -0.61
C PHE A 95 6.47 4.36 0.92
N ASP A 96 5.29 4.53 1.51
CA ASP A 96 5.11 4.59 2.96
C ASP A 96 5.65 3.32 3.63
N MET A 97 5.36 2.15 3.07
CA MET A 97 5.82 0.88 3.61
C MET A 97 7.35 0.80 3.61
N LYS A 98 8.00 1.17 2.50
CA LYS A 98 9.47 1.21 2.40
C LYS A 98 10.07 2.17 3.43
N ALA A 99 9.55 3.38 3.57
CA ALA A 99 10.06 4.37 4.52
C ALA A 99 9.92 3.90 5.98
N HIS A 100 8.75 3.38 6.35
CA HIS A 100 8.51 2.90 7.71
C HIS A 100 9.26 1.59 8.02
N HIS A 101 9.48 0.74 7.02
CA HIS A 101 10.33 -0.46 7.12
C HIS A 101 11.79 -0.08 7.41
N ALA A 102 12.33 0.90 6.69
CA ALA A 102 13.66 1.43 6.96
C ALA A 102 13.78 2.00 8.38
N ASN A 103 12.77 2.76 8.83
CA ASN A 103 12.75 3.29 10.19
C ASN A 103 12.67 2.17 11.26
N PHE A 104 11.85 1.14 11.02
CA PHE A 104 11.74 -0.02 11.90
C PHE A 104 13.09 -0.70 12.12
N HIS A 105 13.83 -0.97 11.04
CA HIS A 105 15.16 -1.59 11.13
C HIS A 105 16.19 -0.70 11.83
N ARG A 106 16.20 0.61 11.57
CA ARG A 106 17.06 1.56 12.32
C ARG A 106 16.75 1.55 13.82
N CYS A 107 15.47 1.56 14.19
CA CYS A 107 15.06 1.49 15.59
C CYS A 107 15.48 0.16 16.24
N ALA A 108 15.33 -0.97 15.52
CA ALA A 108 15.78 -2.28 15.99
C ALA A 108 17.30 -2.31 16.22
N GLY A 109 18.07 -1.65 15.34
CA GLY A 109 19.50 -1.43 15.50
C GLY A 109 19.87 -0.65 16.77
N SER A 110 19.14 0.43 17.07
CA SER A 110 19.33 1.21 18.30
C SER A 110 19.02 0.39 19.56
N VAL A 111 17.95 -0.40 19.55
CA VAL A 111 17.61 -1.33 20.65
C VAL A 111 18.75 -2.33 20.86
N LEU A 112 19.23 -2.96 19.79
CA LEU A 112 20.29 -3.95 19.87
C LEU A 112 21.62 -3.34 20.33
N THR A 113 21.94 -2.12 19.89
CA THR A 113 23.14 -1.38 20.33
C THR A 113 23.14 -1.17 21.84
N ALA A 114 22.01 -0.71 22.39
CA ALA A 114 21.86 -0.52 23.83
C ALA A 114 21.97 -1.85 24.59
N ALA A 115 21.37 -2.93 24.06
CA ALA A 115 21.44 -4.26 24.66
C ALA A 115 22.89 -4.80 24.68
N GLN A 116 23.64 -4.64 23.59
CA GLN A 116 25.05 -5.07 23.48
C GLN A 116 26.00 -4.26 24.37
N ALA A 117 25.67 -2.99 24.63
CA ALA A 117 26.37 -2.17 25.61
C ALA A 117 26.06 -2.56 27.08
N GLY A 118 25.16 -3.51 27.31
CA GLY A 118 24.72 -3.93 28.64
C GLY A 118 23.66 -3.02 29.27
N ASP A 119 23.22 -1.97 28.56
CA ASP A 119 22.19 -1.03 29.03
C ASP A 119 20.78 -1.58 28.76
N LYS A 120 20.37 -2.54 29.59
CA LYS A 120 19.06 -3.18 29.51
C LYS A 120 17.90 -2.20 29.70
N ALA A 121 18.09 -1.16 30.52
CA ALA A 121 17.04 -0.19 30.82
C ALA A 121 16.70 0.63 29.57
N THR A 122 17.71 1.18 28.90
CA THR A 122 17.54 1.91 27.65
C THR A 122 17.01 1.01 26.54
N ALA A 123 17.56 -0.20 26.38
CA ALA A 123 17.10 -1.15 25.37
C ALA A 123 15.62 -1.51 25.52
N THR A 124 15.17 -1.75 26.77
CA THR A 124 13.76 -2.04 27.08
C THR A 124 12.87 -0.83 26.78
N SER A 125 13.30 0.37 27.16
CA SER A 125 12.57 1.61 26.88
C SER A 125 12.40 1.87 25.37
N LEU A 126 13.47 1.70 24.59
CA LEU A 126 13.45 1.84 23.14
C LEU A 126 12.57 0.78 22.46
N LEU A 127 12.48 -0.42 23.02
CA LEU A 127 11.70 -1.52 22.45
C LEU A 127 10.20 -1.41 22.73
N HIS A 128 9.82 -0.95 23.93
CA HIS A 128 8.42 -0.87 24.37
C HIS A 128 7.80 0.51 24.19
N GLY A 129 8.60 1.55 23.97
CA GLY A 129 8.16 2.92 23.75
C GLY A 129 8.71 3.54 22.47
N GLY A 130 8.37 4.81 22.25
CA GLY A 130 8.99 5.64 21.21
C GLY A 130 8.73 5.18 19.77
N ASP A 131 9.78 5.25 18.95
CA ASP A 131 9.70 5.12 17.49
C ASP A 131 9.68 3.67 17.00
N TYR A 132 10.27 2.72 17.74
CA TYR A 132 10.23 1.30 17.36
C TYR A 132 8.79 0.78 17.32
N LEU A 133 8.02 1.01 18.39
CA LEU A 133 6.64 0.54 18.49
C LEU A 133 5.77 1.15 17.38
N LYS A 134 5.88 2.47 17.17
CA LYS A 134 5.16 3.18 16.09
C LYS A 134 5.52 2.63 14.71
N ALA A 135 6.81 2.43 14.43
CA ALA A 135 7.27 1.90 13.15
C ALA A 135 6.80 0.45 12.94
N SER A 136 6.86 -0.39 13.98
CA SER A 136 6.42 -1.79 13.94
C SER A 136 4.92 -1.91 13.65
N GLU A 137 4.07 -1.16 14.36
CA GLU A 137 2.62 -1.13 14.09
C GLU A 137 2.32 -0.61 12.68
N ARG A 138 3.02 0.44 12.25
CA ARG A 138 2.82 1.04 10.93
C ARG A 138 3.22 0.09 9.80
N VAL A 139 4.34 -0.62 9.90
CA VAL A 139 4.76 -1.64 8.92
C VAL A 139 3.73 -2.75 8.80
N LYS A 140 3.18 -3.25 9.92
CA LYS A 140 2.14 -4.29 9.90
C LYS A 140 0.87 -3.84 9.15
N MET A 141 0.38 -2.63 9.46
CA MET A 141 -0.78 -2.08 8.76
C MET A 141 -0.53 -1.86 7.27
N LEU A 142 0.66 -1.36 6.91
CA LEU A 142 1.02 -1.11 5.52
C LEU A 142 1.22 -2.40 4.72
N LEU A 143 1.80 -3.44 5.31
CA LEU A 143 1.89 -4.77 4.70
C LEU A 143 0.52 -5.37 4.43
N ALA A 144 -0.41 -5.20 5.37
CA ALA A 144 -1.80 -5.63 5.18
C ALA A 144 -2.50 -4.88 4.04
N ARG A 145 -2.30 -3.56 3.98
CA ARG A 145 -2.82 -2.72 2.90
C ARG A 145 -2.22 -3.12 1.55
N MET A 146 -0.90 -3.33 1.53
CA MET A 146 -0.16 -3.78 0.36
C MET A 146 -0.61 -5.17 -0.10
N PHE A 147 -0.93 -6.07 0.81
CA PHE A 147 -1.50 -7.38 0.50
C PHE A 147 -2.86 -7.26 -0.19
N MET A 148 -3.77 -6.43 0.32
CA MET A 148 -5.07 -6.17 -0.33
C MET A 148 -4.89 -5.59 -1.75
N ILE A 149 -3.99 -4.62 -1.89
CA ILE A 149 -3.64 -4.00 -3.18
C ILE A 149 -3.09 -5.05 -4.16
N ALA A 150 -2.14 -5.86 -3.70
CA ALA A 150 -1.45 -6.83 -4.53
C ALA A 150 -2.36 -8.00 -4.94
N SER A 151 -3.32 -8.38 -4.08
CA SER A 151 -4.19 -9.56 -4.27
C SER A 151 -5.35 -9.28 -5.22
N ASP A 152 -5.89 -8.06 -5.21
CA ASP A 152 -7.08 -7.74 -5.98
C ASP A 152 -6.79 -7.00 -7.29
N GLY A 153 -5.60 -6.42 -7.48
CA GLY A 153 -5.26 -5.66 -8.69
C GLY A 153 -6.10 -4.38 -8.90
N LYS A 154 -6.84 -3.93 -7.88
CA LYS A 154 -7.87 -2.89 -7.95
C LYS A 154 -7.41 -1.48 -7.56
N GLU A 155 -6.12 -1.16 -7.58
CA GLU A 155 -5.68 0.19 -7.16
C GLU A 155 -6.28 1.31 -8.02
N ALA A 156 -6.43 1.11 -9.34
CA ALA A 156 -7.09 2.09 -10.19
C ALA A 156 -8.61 2.13 -9.92
N ILE A 157 -9.30 1.00 -9.99
CA ILE A 157 -10.76 0.94 -9.86
C ILE A 157 -11.22 1.42 -8.46
N ASP A 158 -10.55 0.97 -7.39
CA ASP A 158 -10.90 1.37 -6.03
C ASP A 158 -10.56 2.84 -5.76
N ALA A 159 -9.46 3.37 -6.33
CA ALA A 159 -9.20 4.81 -6.25
C ALA A 159 -10.27 5.63 -6.98
N HIS A 160 -10.80 5.16 -8.12
CA HIS A 160 -11.89 5.82 -8.84
C HIS A 160 -13.23 5.73 -8.08
N LEU A 161 -13.54 4.58 -7.46
CA LEU A 161 -14.72 4.42 -6.60
C LEU A 161 -14.64 5.27 -5.34
N MET A 162 -13.46 5.37 -4.72
CA MET A 162 -13.20 6.26 -3.59
C MET A 162 -13.26 7.73 -4.00
N TRP A 163 -12.81 8.07 -5.22
CA TRP A 163 -12.93 9.41 -5.78
C TRP A 163 -14.39 9.84 -5.96
N LYS A 164 -15.25 8.96 -6.50
CA LYS A 164 -16.70 9.22 -6.59
C LYS A 164 -17.30 9.54 -5.22
N LYS A 165 -16.99 8.73 -4.20
CA LYS A 165 -17.46 8.95 -2.81
C LYS A 165 -16.95 10.26 -2.22
N ARG A 166 -15.69 10.60 -2.45
CA ARG A 166 -15.07 11.87 -2.00
C ARG A 166 -15.77 13.07 -2.63
N LEU A 167 -16.03 13.01 -3.95
CA LEU A 167 -16.74 14.06 -4.66
C LEU A 167 -18.20 14.19 -4.19
N GLN A 168 -18.87 13.06 -3.97
CA GLN A 168 -20.22 13.02 -3.39
C GLN A 168 -20.26 13.64 -1.98
N ALA A 169 -19.29 13.32 -1.12
CA ALA A 169 -19.17 13.91 0.22
C ALA A 169 -18.93 15.43 0.17
N TYR A 170 -18.11 15.90 -0.78
CA TYR A 170 -17.94 17.35 -1.03
C TYR A 170 -19.24 18.00 -1.47
N ILE A 171 -19.92 17.44 -2.48
CA ILE A 171 -21.22 17.95 -2.97
C ILE A 171 -22.28 17.94 -1.86
N ASN A 172 -22.20 16.99 -0.94
CA ASN A 172 -23.11 16.90 0.19
C ASN A 172 -22.80 17.86 1.35
N GLY A 173 -21.64 18.53 1.34
CA GLY A 173 -21.17 19.37 2.45
C GLY A 173 -20.64 18.55 3.64
N GLU A 174 -20.41 17.25 3.44
CA GLU A 174 -19.86 16.33 4.44
C GLU A 174 -18.32 16.39 4.49
N SER A 175 -17.70 16.86 3.42
CA SER A 175 -16.26 17.12 3.34
C SER A 175 -15.94 18.61 3.51
N LYS A 176 -14.85 18.92 4.22
CA LYS A 176 -14.29 20.28 4.40
C LYS A 176 -13.09 20.54 3.50
N GLU A 177 -12.83 19.67 2.54
CA GLU A 177 -11.67 19.76 1.67
C GLU A 177 -11.78 20.94 0.69
N ASP A 178 -10.67 21.67 0.50
CA ASP A 178 -10.57 22.71 -0.51
C ASP A 178 -10.24 22.07 -1.88
N LEU A 179 -11.27 21.54 -2.55
CA LEU A 179 -11.14 20.99 -3.89
C LEU A 179 -11.14 22.11 -4.94
N LYS A 180 -10.11 22.13 -5.79
CA LYS A 180 -9.98 23.08 -6.91
C LYS A 180 -10.26 22.40 -8.23
N VAL A 181 -11.10 23.00 -9.06
CA VAL A 181 -11.51 22.44 -10.37
C VAL A 181 -10.31 22.15 -11.25
N GLU A 182 -9.32 23.04 -11.26
CA GLU A 182 -8.11 22.93 -12.06
C GLU A 182 -7.24 21.76 -11.61
N VAL A 183 -7.25 21.45 -10.31
CA VAL A 183 -6.50 20.31 -9.75
C VAL A 183 -7.25 19.00 -10.02
N VAL A 184 -8.56 18.98 -9.86
CA VAL A 184 -9.39 17.79 -10.11
C VAL A 184 -9.44 17.41 -11.59
N SER A 185 -9.40 18.41 -12.47
CA SER A 185 -9.41 18.22 -13.94
C SER A 185 -8.10 17.67 -14.50
N ARG A 186 -7.03 17.67 -13.70
CA ARG A 186 -5.73 17.13 -14.10
C ARG A 186 -5.73 15.61 -14.01
N ASP A 187 -5.34 14.98 -15.10
CA ASP A 187 -5.23 13.54 -15.24
C ASP A 187 -3.81 13.02 -15.01
N ASP A 188 -2.88 13.86 -14.57
CA ASP A 188 -1.47 13.51 -14.38
C ASP A 188 -1.05 13.44 -12.90
N GLN A 189 -1.92 13.86 -11.98
CA GLN A 189 -1.64 13.92 -10.53
C GLN A 189 -2.21 12.74 -9.73
N CYS A 190 -3.07 11.91 -10.34
CA CYS A 190 -3.61 10.73 -9.66
C CYS A 190 -2.70 9.51 -9.90
N THR A 191 -2.90 8.44 -9.13
CA THR A 191 -2.11 7.20 -9.23
C THR A 191 -2.07 6.64 -10.64
N LEU A 192 -3.21 6.59 -11.34
CA LEU A 192 -3.28 6.13 -12.73
C LEU A 192 -2.59 7.12 -13.68
N GLY A 193 -2.72 8.42 -13.44
CA GLY A 193 -2.05 9.49 -14.19
C GLY A 193 -0.53 9.43 -14.11
N HIS A 194 0.02 9.23 -12.91
CA HIS A 194 1.45 9.01 -12.71
C HIS A 194 1.94 7.73 -13.40
N TRP A 195 1.15 6.65 -13.35
CA TRP A 195 1.48 5.43 -14.07
C TRP A 195 1.47 5.61 -15.60
N ILE A 196 0.44 6.28 -16.15
CA ILE A 196 0.33 6.57 -17.59
C ILE A 196 1.54 7.39 -18.07
N ASN A 197 1.96 8.40 -17.29
CA ASN A 197 3.07 9.27 -17.66
C ASN A 197 4.45 8.75 -17.27
N GLY A 198 4.53 7.66 -16.49
CA GLY A 198 5.76 7.01 -16.08
C GLY A 198 5.89 5.61 -16.70
N ILE A 199 6.07 4.60 -15.84
CA ILE A 199 6.39 3.22 -16.25
C ILE A 199 5.34 2.59 -17.17
N GLY A 200 4.06 2.97 -17.06
CA GLY A 200 3.02 2.53 -17.98
C GLY A 200 3.28 3.01 -19.40
N GLY A 201 3.66 4.28 -19.55
CA GLY A 201 4.05 4.87 -20.82
C GLY A 201 5.32 4.26 -21.40
N GLU A 202 6.33 4.02 -20.56
CA GLU A 202 7.57 3.36 -20.98
C GLU A 202 7.33 1.93 -21.50
N ARG A 203 6.53 1.16 -20.78
CA ARG A 203 6.32 -0.27 -21.07
C ARG A 203 5.27 -0.53 -22.16
N PHE A 204 4.18 0.24 -22.15
CA PHE A 204 3.01 -0.01 -22.98
C PHE A 204 2.72 1.11 -23.98
N GLY A 205 3.49 2.20 -23.98
CA GLY A 205 3.24 3.36 -24.84
C GLY A 205 3.25 3.07 -26.34
N HIS A 206 3.91 1.98 -26.75
CA HIS A 206 3.91 1.51 -28.13
C HIS A 206 2.62 0.78 -28.53
N LEU A 207 1.76 0.42 -27.58
CA LEU A 207 0.51 -0.30 -27.82
C LEU A 207 -0.65 0.67 -28.09
N PRO A 208 -1.44 0.47 -29.16
CA PRO A 208 -2.63 1.30 -29.42
C PRO A 208 -3.64 1.29 -28.27
N ALA A 209 -3.80 0.15 -27.58
CA ALA A 209 -4.67 0.04 -26.40
C ALA A 209 -4.25 0.98 -25.25
N PHE A 210 -2.96 1.28 -25.12
CA PHE A 210 -2.47 2.21 -24.11
C PHE A 210 -2.84 3.67 -24.44
N ALA A 211 -2.82 4.05 -25.72
CA ALA A 211 -3.30 5.37 -26.15
C ALA A 211 -4.80 5.57 -25.83
N VAL A 212 -5.59 4.49 -25.90
CA VAL A 212 -7.00 4.51 -25.48
C VAL A 212 -7.12 4.81 -23.98
N ILE A 213 -6.34 4.13 -23.12
CA ILE A 213 -6.34 4.40 -21.67
C ILE A 213 -6.03 5.87 -21.40
N LYS A 214 -4.95 6.41 -22.00
CA LYS A 214 -4.57 7.83 -21.81
C LYS A 214 -5.71 8.78 -22.19
N SER A 215 -6.35 8.54 -23.33
CA SER A 215 -7.48 9.37 -23.78
C SER A 215 -8.69 9.27 -22.86
N ARG A 216 -9.06 8.07 -22.41
CA ARG A 216 -10.24 7.86 -21.54
C ARG A 216 -10.01 8.42 -20.15
N HIS A 217 -8.79 8.27 -19.63
CA HIS A 217 -8.39 8.82 -18.34
C HIS A 217 -8.47 10.36 -18.30
N ALA A 218 -7.94 11.01 -19.34
CA ALA A 218 -8.04 12.46 -19.46
C ALA A 218 -9.51 12.94 -19.54
N HIS A 219 -10.37 12.18 -20.22
CA HIS A 219 -11.81 12.49 -20.29
C HIS A 219 -12.50 12.37 -18.93
N PHE A 220 -12.22 11.30 -18.19
CA PHE A 220 -12.75 11.08 -16.84
C PHE A 220 -12.45 12.26 -15.91
N HIS A 221 -11.20 12.72 -15.87
CA HIS A 221 -10.81 13.84 -15.02
C HIS A 221 -11.49 15.16 -15.43
N ARG A 222 -11.68 15.42 -16.73
CA ARG A 222 -12.48 16.58 -17.19
C ARG A 222 -13.93 16.51 -16.68
N CYS A 223 -14.58 15.35 -16.78
CA CYS A 223 -15.93 15.17 -16.25
C CYS A 223 -15.99 15.37 -14.72
N ALA A 224 -14.99 14.88 -13.98
CA ALA A 224 -14.89 15.12 -12.53
C ALA A 224 -14.77 16.62 -12.20
N GLY A 225 -13.98 17.35 -13.00
CA GLY A 225 -13.84 18.81 -12.89
C GLY A 225 -15.15 19.55 -13.16
N GLU A 226 -15.91 19.14 -14.18
CA GLU A 226 -17.21 19.71 -14.52
C GLU A 226 -18.26 19.48 -13.42
N VAL A 227 -18.28 18.29 -12.82
CA VAL A 227 -19.12 17.98 -11.65
C VAL A 227 -18.78 18.93 -10.49
N LEU A 228 -17.49 19.08 -10.17
CA LEU A 228 -17.05 19.97 -9.10
C LEU A 228 -17.39 21.43 -9.38
N ALA A 229 -17.15 21.91 -10.60
CA ALA A 229 -17.47 23.27 -11.02
C ALA A 229 -18.97 23.58 -10.92
N THR A 230 -19.81 22.58 -11.18
CA THR A 230 -21.26 22.70 -11.03
C THR A 230 -21.67 22.76 -9.57
N ALA A 231 -21.05 21.96 -8.71
CA ALA A 231 -21.30 22.00 -7.27
C ALA A 231 -20.85 23.32 -6.63
N GLN A 232 -19.73 23.89 -7.07
CA GLN A 232 -19.22 25.19 -6.58
C GLN A 232 -20.10 26.38 -6.96
N LYS A 233 -20.98 26.22 -7.96
CA LYS A 233 -22.02 27.20 -8.31
C LYS A 233 -23.30 27.05 -7.48
N ASP A 234 -23.22 26.33 -6.35
CA ASP A 234 -24.33 25.99 -5.46
C ASP A 234 -25.45 25.17 -6.13
N ASN A 235 -25.15 24.53 -7.27
CA ASN A 235 -26.09 23.67 -7.97
C ASN A 235 -25.87 22.19 -7.63
N LYS A 236 -26.11 21.86 -6.36
CA LYS A 236 -25.93 20.51 -5.79
C LYS A 236 -26.70 19.43 -6.57
N ALA A 237 -27.96 19.70 -6.94
CA ALA A 237 -28.80 18.73 -7.62
C ALA A 237 -28.26 18.36 -9.00
N ALA A 238 -27.82 19.35 -9.79
CA ALA A 238 -27.22 19.09 -11.10
C ALA A 238 -25.86 18.37 -10.97
N ALA A 239 -25.05 18.74 -9.98
CA ALA A 239 -23.77 18.06 -9.75
C ALA A 239 -23.94 16.58 -9.37
N LEU A 240 -24.91 16.26 -8.50
CA LEU A 240 -25.24 14.87 -8.17
C LEU A 240 -25.77 14.11 -9.38
N HIS A 241 -26.65 14.71 -10.18
CA HIS A 241 -27.12 14.10 -11.42
C HIS A 241 -25.96 13.81 -12.38
N MET A 242 -25.03 14.76 -12.56
CA MET A 242 -23.84 14.56 -13.39
C MET A 242 -22.94 13.42 -12.87
N LEU A 243 -22.85 13.25 -11.55
CA LEU A 243 -22.04 12.22 -10.89
C LEU A 243 -22.66 10.81 -10.96
N GLU A 244 -23.99 10.71 -10.92
CA GLU A 244 -24.72 9.45 -10.88
C GLU A 244 -25.22 8.98 -12.25
N GLU A 245 -25.70 9.90 -13.10
CA GLU A 245 -26.41 9.60 -14.35
C GLU A 245 -25.88 10.41 -15.55
N GLY A 246 -24.82 11.21 -15.35
CA GLY A 246 -24.22 12.05 -16.39
C GLY A 246 -23.07 11.39 -17.15
N ALA A 247 -22.21 12.21 -17.74
CA ALA A 247 -21.03 11.72 -18.49
C ALA A 247 -19.92 11.13 -17.59
N TYR A 248 -19.92 11.42 -16.28
CA TYR A 248 -18.93 10.91 -15.34
C TYR A 248 -18.94 9.38 -15.21
N PRO A 249 -20.06 8.70 -14.89
CA PRO A 249 -20.09 7.24 -14.77
C PRO A 249 -19.64 6.54 -16.06
N ASP A 250 -20.10 6.99 -17.23
CA ASP A 250 -19.67 6.45 -18.52
C ASP A 250 -18.16 6.60 -18.75
N ALA A 251 -17.60 7.77 -18.40
CA ALA A 251 -16.15 8.00 -18.51
C ALA A 251 -15.36 7.11 -17.54
N SER A 252 -15.87 6.88 -16.32
CA SER A 252 -15.28 5.98 -15.33
C SER A 252 -15.26 4.54 -15.84
N ASP A 253 -16.37 4.05 -16.38
CA ASP A 253 -16.48 2.69 -16.91
C ASP A 253 -15.59 2.47 -18.13
N GLN A 254 -15.47 3.48 -19.00
CA GLN A 254 -14.57 3.42 -20.16
C GLN A 254 -13.09 3.33 -19.76
N VAL A 255 -12.67 3.97 -18.66
CA VAL A 255 -11.31 3.82 -18.13
C VAL A 255 -11.09 2.38 -17.65
N ALA A 256 -12.02 1.84 -16.87
CA ALA A 256 -11.92 0.47 -16.36
C ALA A 256 -11.85 -0.56 -17.50
N ALA A 257 -12.74 -0.43 -18.49
CA ALA A 257 -12.76 -1.30 -19.66
C ALA A 257 -11.45 -1.23 -20.47
N ALA A 258 -10.91 -0.03 -20.68
CA ALA A 258 -9.66 0.14 -21.42
C ALA A 258 -8.45 -0.49 -20.69
N ILE A 259 -8.42 -0.43 -19.37
CA ILE A 259 -7.36 -1.08 -18.56
C ILE A 259 -7.44 -2.60 -18.70
N VAL A 260 -8.65 -3.17 -18.61
CA VAL A 260 -8.88 -4.61 -18.77
C VAL A 260 -8.42 -5.06 -20.17
N ASP A 261 -8.85 -4.36 -21.23
CA ASP A 261 -8.50 -4.68 -22.61
C ASP A 261 -6.97 -4.67 -22.85
N LEU A 262 -6.24 -3.69 -22.30
CA LEU A 262 -4.77 -3.65 -22.42
C LEU A 262 -4.12 -4.92 -21.85
N PHE A 263 -4.53 -5.34 -20.64
CA PHE A 263 -3.91 -6.48 -19.97
C PHE A 263 -4.35 -7.82 -20.54
N GLU A 264 -5.57 -7.94 -21.06
CA GLU A 264 -6.02 -9.13 -21.78
C GLU A 264 -5.24 -9.32 -23.09
N ARG A 265 -5.05 -8.25 -23.87
CA ARG A 265 -4.22 -8.29 -25.08
C ARG A 265 -2.77 -8.63 -24.80
N GLN A 266 -2.22 -8.13 -23.69
CA GLN A 266 -0.85 -8.48 -23.28
C GLN A 266 -0.71 -9.97 -22.96
N LYS A 267 -1.70 -10.55 -22.25
CA LYS A 267 -1.70 -11.99 -21.93
C LYS A 267 -1.85 -12.88 -23.16
N ALA A 268 -2.58 -12.44 -24.17
CA ALA A 268 -2.75 -13.18 -25.42
C ALA A 268 -1.51 -13.10 -26.34
N ALA A 269 -0.61 -12.14 -26.12
CA ALA A 269 0.57 -11.89 -26.94
C ALA A 269 1.88 -12.47 -26.36
N GLY A 270 1.84 -13.09 -25.18
CA GLY A 270 2.97 -13.75 -24.52
C GLY A 270 2.72 -15.24 -24.34
#